data_AF-A0A3R6UVZ8-F1
#
_entry.id   AF-A0A3R6UVZ8-F1
#
_cell.length_a   1.000
_cell.length_b   1.000
_cell.length_c   1.000
_cell.angle_alpha   90.00
_cell.angle_beta   90.00
_cell.angle_gamma   90.00
#
_symmetry.space_group_name_H-M   'P 1'
#
loop_
_entity.id
_entity.type
_entity.pdbx_description
1 polymer ?
#
loop_
_entity_poly.entity_id
_entity_poly.type
_entity_poly.pdbx_seq_one_letter_code
_entity_poly.pdbx_strand_id
1 'polypeptide(L)'
;MSIAAPMLVISLIIYAGLFGLFIYLVILIIQALKKYIRSKDVRAEKSVLKQNLGEVLKDLRTKNKMTQEFVAETIGVSRQAVSKWESGECDPSTSNLIALAKLYGTTVEEILQSIKQ
;
A
#
# COMPACT_ATOMS: atom_id res chain seq x y z
N MET A 1 23.19 32.96 54.97
CA MET A 1 22.10 32.19 54.33
C MET A 1 22.72 31.43 53.16
N SER A 2 22.71 30.09 53.19
CA SER A 2 23.55 29.25 52.32
C SER A 2 23.13 29.29 50.84
N ILE A 3 24.11 29.39 49.93
CA ILE A 3 23.95 29.45 48.46
C ILE A 3 23.36 28.14 47.88
N ALA A 4 23.31 27.07 48.68
CA ALA A 4 22.81 25.76 48.25
C ALA A 4 21.29 25.75 47.92
N ALA A 5 20.48 26.52 48.65
CA ALA A 5 19.02 26.53 48.46
C ALA A 5 18.58 27.04 47.07
N PRO A 6 19.05 28.19 46.55
CA PRO A 6 18.67 28.65 45.22
C PRO A 6 19.18 27.76 44.09
N MET A 7 20.35 27.12 44.25
CA MET A 7 20.91 26.18 43.27
C MET A 7 20.04 24.93 43.09
N LEU A 8 19.43 24.42 44.17
CA LEU A 8 18.50 23.28 44.10
C LEU A 8 17.23 23.64 43.33
N VAL A 9 16.67 24.84 43.54
CA VAL A 9 15.48 25.30 42.84
C VAL A 9 15.75 25.45 41.34
N ILE A 10 16.87 26.06 40.96
CA ILE A 10 17.28 26.21 39.56
C ILE A 10 17.47 24.83 38.90
N SER A 11 18.13 23.91 39.60
CA SER A 11 18.35 22.55 39.11
C SER A 11 17.04 21.80 38.85
N LEU A 12 16.04 21.94 39.73
CA LEU A 12 14.72 21.32 39.55
C LEU A 12 13.98 21.86 38.31
N ILE A 13 14.07 23.17 38.05
CA ILE A 13 13.46 23.79 36.87
C ILE A 13 14.12 23.26 35.59
N ILE A 14 15.45 23.12 35.59
CA ILE A 14 16.20 22.54 34.46
C ILE A 14 15.76 21.09 34.22
N TYR A 15 15.69 20.27 35.28
CA TYR A 15 15.23 18.88 35.15
C TYR A 15 13.79 18.78 34.65
N ALA A 16 12.89 19.66 35.09
CA ALA A 16 11.51 19.69 34.60
C ALA A 16 11.44 20.03 33.10
N GLY A 17 12.24 21.00 32.64
CA GLY A 17 12.34 21.34 31.22
C GLY A 17 12.91 20.20 30.37
N LEU A 18 13.98 19.57 30.85
CA LEU A 18 14.58 18.39 30.19
C LEU A 18 13.60 17.21 30.13
N PHE A 19 12.82 17.01 31.18
CA PHE A 19 11.80 15.96 31.21
C PHE A 19 10.68 16.21 30.19
N GLY A 20 10.20 17.45 30.08
CA GLY A 20 9.23 17.83 29.06
C GLY A 20 9.76 17.64 27.63
N LEU A 21 11.02 18.03 27.39
CA LEU A 21 11.69 17.81 26.12
C LEU A 21 11.83 16.31 25.80
N PHE A 22 12.18 15.49 26.80
CA PHE A 22 12.28 14.05 26.66
C PHE A 22 10.94 13.43 26.27
N ILE A 23 9.85 13.79 26.96
CA ILE A 23 8.49 13.34 26.61
C ILE A 23 8.14 13.73 25.17
N TYR A 24 8.43 14.98 24.78
CA TYR A 24 8.17 15.46 23.43
C TYR A 24 8.91 14.63 22.36
N LEU A 25 10.20 14.35 22.57
CA LEU A 25 10.98 13.50 21.66
C LEU A 25 10.44 12.08 21.58
N VAL A 26 10.01 11.49 22.70
CA VAL A 26 9.39 10.15 22.73
C VAL A 26 8.10 10.13 21.91
N ILE A 27 7.25 11.16 22.03
CA ILE A 27 6.03 11.29 21.23
C ILE A 27 6.37 11.36 19.73
N LEU A 28 7.35 12.16 19.33
CA LEU A 28 7.79 12.25 17.93
C LEU A 28 8.31 10.92 17.40
N ILE A 29 9.08 10.18 18.19
CA ILE A 29 9.57 8.85 17.81
C ILE A 29 8.42 7.88 17.59
N ILE A 30 7.43 7.84 18.51
CA ILE A 30 6.24 6.99 18.36
C ILE A 30 5.46 7.36 17.10
N GLN A 31 5.26 8.66 16.83
CA GLN A 31 4.58 9.11 15.62
C GLN A 31 5.35 8.72 14.35
N ALA A 32 6.67 8.87 14.34
CA ALA A 32 7.53 8.48 13.23
C ALA A 32 7.49 6.96 12.98
N LEU A 33 7.57 6.16 14.05
CA LEU A 33 7.48 4.70 13.98
C LEU A 33 6.11 4.24 13.47
N LYS A 34 5.02 4.82 13.98
CA LYS A 34 3.66 4.52 13.51
C LYS A 34 3.49 4.82 12.02
N LYS A 35 4.06 5.94 11.55
CA LYS A 35 4.05 6.31 10.12
C LYS A 35 4.88 5.33 9.28
N TYR A 36 6.06 4.94 9.76
CA TYR A 36 6.95 4.00 9.07
C TYR A 36 6.35 2.60 8.94
N ILE A 37 5.83 2.02 10.04
CA ILE A 37 5.17 0.70 10.07
C ILE A 37 3.95 0.70 9.13
N ARG A 38 3.08 1.73 9.23
CA ARG A 38 1.90 1.85 8.35
C ARG A 38 2.26 1.98 6.86
N SER A 39 3.47 2.44 6.53
CA SER A 39 3.89 2.63 5.14
C SER A 39 4.54 1.40 4.50
N LYS A 40 5.07 0.45 5.30
CA LYS A 40 5.78 -0.73 4.78
C LYS A 40 4.89 -1.96 4.59
N ASP A 41 3.90 -2.18 5.45
CA ASP A 41 3.23 -3.50 5.47
C ASP A 41 2.04 -3.63 4.51
N VAL A 42 1.46 -2.52 4.03
CA VAL A 42 0.25 -2.57 3.18
C VAL A 42 0.54 -2.96 1.72
N ARG A 43 1.80 -2.94 1.27
CA ARG A 43 2.17 -3.36 -0.11
C ARG A 43 2.72 -4.78 -0.19
N ALA A 44 3.33 -5.30 0.88
CA ALA A 44 4.00 -6.59 0.90
C ALA A 44 3.09 -7.75 1.39
N GLU A 45 2.10 -7.47 2.24
CA GLU A 45 1.21 -8.52 2.75
C GLU A 45 0.09 -8.87 1.76
N LYS A 46 -0.30 -7.92 0.89
CA LYS A 46 -1.34 -8.14 -0.12
C LYS A 46 -0.94 -9.15 -1.20
N SER A 47 0.36 -9.42 -1.41
CA SER A 47 0.82 -10.44 -2.37
C SER A 47 0.74 -11.87 -1.86
N VAL A 48 0.41 -12.10 -0.58
CA VAL A 48 0.34 -13.44 0.03
C VAL A 48 -1.11 -13.93 0.18
N LEU A 49 -2.09 -13.02 0.05
CA LEU A 49 -3.51 -13.36 0.09
C LEU A 49 -3.97 -13.74 -1.32
N LYS A 50 -4.32 -15.02 -1.51
CA LYS A 50 -5.08 -15.60 -2.63
C LYS A 50 -5.49 -14.57 -3.69
N GLN A 51 -4.64 -14.34 -4.69
CA GLN A 51 -4.94 -13.38 -5.73
C GLN A 51 -6.17 -13.88 -6.51
N ASN A 52 -7.28 -13.18 -6.41
CA ASN A 52 -8.42 -13.45 -7.29
C ASN A 52 -8.09 -12.95 -8.71
N LEU A 53 -8.86 -13.39 -9.72
CA LEU A 53 -8.64 -13.01 -11.12
C LEU A 53 -8.52 -11.50 -11.29
N GLY A 54 -9.37 -10.72 -10.63
CA GLY A 54 -9.36 -9.25 -10.72
C GLY A 54 -8.06 -8.62 -10.22
N GLU A 55 -7.52 -9.12 -9.12
CA GLU A 55 -6.25 -8.65 -8.57
C GLU A 55 -5.08 -8.98 -9.49
N VAL A 56 -5.05 -10.19 -10.06
CA VAL A 56 -4.05 -10.58 -11.06
C VAL A 56 -4.09 -9.63 -12.27
N LEU A 57 -5.27 -9.37 -12.81
CA LEU A 57 -5.44 -8.47 -13.97
C LEU A 57 -4.98 -7.05 -13.65
N LYS A 58 -5.31 -6.55 -12.45
CA LYS A 58 -4.86 -5.23 -11.99
C LYS A 58 -3.34 -5.16 -11.83
N ASP A 59 -2.73 -6.21 -11.30
CA ASP A 59 -1.28 -6.30 -11.14
C ASP A 59 -0.58 -6.33 -12.50
N LEU A 60 -1.08 -7.13 -13.46
CA LEU A 60 -0.57 -7.15 -14.83
C LEU A 60 -0.70 -5.79 -15.51
N ARG A 61 -1.84 -5.12 -15.36
CA ARG A 61 -2.04 -3.76 -15.90
C ARG A 61 -1.03 -2.76 -15.32
N THR A 62 -0.83 -2.77 -14.00
CA THR A 62 0.08 -1.83 -13.34
C THR A 62 1.54 -2.11 -13.62
N LYS A 63 1.94 -3.39 -13.72
CA LYS A 63 3.29 -3.81 -14.16
C LYS A 63 3.60 -3.30 -15.58
N ASN A 64 2.59 -3.32 -16.46
CA ASN A 64 2.67 -2.77 -17.81
C ASN A 64 2.47 -1.24 -17.89
N LYS A 65 2.31 -0.55 -16.75
CA LYS A 65 2.11 0.92 -16.66
C LYS A 65 0.90 1.45 -17.46
N MET A 66 -0.15 0.64 -17.59
CA MET A 66 -1.35 0.98 -18.35
C MET A 66 -2.46 1.53 -17.45
N THR A 67 -3.29 2.43 -17.97
CA THR A 67 -4.54 2.87 -17.30
C THR A 67 -5.68 1.92 -17.63
N GLN A 68 -6.74 1.90 -16.82
CA GLN A 68 -7.95 1.11 -17.13
C GLN A 68 -8.59 1.59 -18.44
N GLU A 69 -8.53 2.90 -18.72
CA GLU A 69 -8.99 3.50 -19.97
C GLU A 69 -8.25 2.90 -21.17
N PHE A 70 -6.91 2.90 -21.10
CA PHE A 70 -6.06 2.40 -22.17
C PHE A 70 -6.32 0.93 -22.46
N VAL A 71 -6.45 0.10 -21.41
CA VAL A 71 -6.78 -1.32 -21.57
C VAL A 71 -8.14 -1.48 -22.24
N ALA A 72 -9.15 -0.73 -21.79
CA ALA A 72 -10.50 -0.79 -22.30
C ALA A 72 -10.58 -0.41 -23.79
N GLU A 73 -9.93 0.70 -24.16
CA GLU A 73 -9.83 1.17 -25.54
C GLU A 73 -9.10 0.14 -26.42
N THR A 74 -8.02 -0.45 -25.91
CA THR A 74 -7.19 -1.39 -26.69
C THR A 74 -7.91 -2.71 -26.98
N ILE A 75 -8.71 -3.22 -26.04
CA ILE A 75 -9.44 -4.49 -26.21
C ILE A 75 -10.90 -4.29 -26.67
N GLY A 76 -11.33 -3.04 -26.85
CA GLY A 76 -12.66 -2.70 -27.39
C GLY A 76 -13.81 -2.91 -26.40
N VAL A 77 -13.62 -2.58 -25.12
CA VAL A 77 -14.66 -2.66 -24.08
C VAL A 77 -14.81 -1.34 -23.33
N SER A 78 -15.80 -1.24 -22.45
CA SER A 78 -15.94 -0.06 -21.60
C SER A 78 -14.91 -0.07 -20.46
N ARG A 79 -14.43 1.12 -20.08
CA ARG A 79 -13.61 1.31 -18.87
C ARG A 79 -14.26 0.72 -17.62
N GLN A 80 -15.59 0.82 -17.51
CA GLN A 80 -16.35 0.21 -16.43
C GLN A 80 -16.22 -1.32 -16.43
N ALA A 81 -16.21 -1.99 -17.59
CA ALA A 81 -16.00 -3.43 -17.65
C ALA A 81 -14.62 -3.81 -17.06
N VAL A 82 -13.55 -3.12 -17.47
CA VAL A 82 -12.20 -3.33 -16.91
C VAL A 82 -12.18 -3.08 -15.40
N SER A 83 -12.84 -2.01 -14.93
CA SER A 83 -12.94 -1.73 -13.49
C SER A 83 -13.65 -2.84 -12.72
N LYS A 84 -14.75 -3.39 -13.27
CA LYS A 84 -15.52 -4.47 -12.64
C LYS A 84 -14.75 -5.79 -12.59
N TRP A 85 -13.98 -6.08 -13.63
CA TRP A 85 -13.08 -7.23 -13.63
C TRP A 85 -12.00 -7.09 -12.57
N GLU A 86 -11.33 -5.93 -12.51
CA GLU A 86 -10.26 -5.68 -11.53
C GLU A 86 -10.75 -5.61 -10.07
N SER A 87 -12.03 -5.32 -9.85
CA SER A 87 -12.65 -5.35 -8.51
C SER A 87 -13.26 -6.71 -8.15
N GLY A 88 -13.29 -7.67 -9.08
CA GLY A 88 -13.93 -8.98 -8.89
C GLY A 88 -15.47 -8.91 -8.84
N GLU A 89 -16.08 -7.84 -9.36
CA GLU A 89 -17.55 -7.71 -9.44
C GLU A 89 -18.12 -8.61 -10.55
N CYS A 90 -17.37 -8.79 -11.63
CA CYS A 90 -17.66 -9.79 -12.66
C CYS A 90 -16.38 -10.32 -13.29
N ASP A 91 -16.45 -11.47 -13.94
CA ASP A 91 -15.33 -12.04 -14.67
C ASP A 91 -15.35 -11.61 -16.15
N PRO A 92 -14.18 -11.41 -16.78
CA PRO A 92 -14.11 -11.24 -18.23
C PRO A 92 -14.54 -12.54 -18.94
N SER A 93 -15.15 -12.39 -20.12
CA SER A 93 -15.39 -13.54 -21.00
C SER A 93 -14.06 -14.17 -21.45
N THR A 94 -14.10 -15.42 -21.92
CA THR A 94 -12.92 -16.11 -22.45
C THR A 94 -12.24 -15.31 -23.57
N SER A 95 -13.01 -14.67 -24.45
CA SER A 95 -12.48 -13.80 -25.51
C SER A 95 -11.71 -12.61 -24.95
N ASN A 96 -12.24 -11.96 -23.92
CA ASN A 96 -11.62 -10.80 -23.29
C ASN A 96 -10.39 -11.23 -22.49
N LEU A 97 -10.42 -12.39 -21.84
CA LEU A 97 -9.28 -12.94 -21.13
C LEU A 97 -8.11 -13.24 -22.08
N ILE A 98 -8.38 -13.78 -23.27
CA ILE A 98 -7.37 -13.98 -24.32
C ILE A 98 -6.81 -12.63 -24.81
N ALA A 99 -7.67 -11.62 -25.00
CA ALA A 99 -7.23 -10.29 -25.41
C ALA A 99 -6.35 -9.62 -24.35
N LEU A 100 -6.71 -9.74 -23.07
CA LEU A 100 -5.91 -9.25 -21.94
C LEU A 100 -4.55 -9.96 -21.84
N ALA A 101 -4.52 -11.29 -22.01
CA ALA A 101 -3.27 -12.04 -22.03
C ALA A 101 -2.32 -11.54 -23.12
N LYS A 102 -2.83 -11.36 -24.34
CA LYS A 102 -2.06 -10.77 -25.46
C LYS A 102 -1.59 -9.36 -25.15
N LEU A 103 -2.44 -8.50 -24.58
CA LEU A 103 -2.11 -7.12 -24.26
C LEU A 103 -1.00 -7.03 -23.20
N TYR A 104 -1.02 -7.90 -22.20
CA TYR A 104 -0.03 -7.91 -21.12
C TYR A 104 1.22 -8.73 -21.43
N GLY A 105 1.30 -9.37 -22.60
CA GLY A 105 2.45 -10.18 -23.01
C GLY A 105 2.59 -11.48 -22.21
N THR A 106 1.47 -12.08 -21.80
CA THR A 106 1.39 -13.32 -20.98
C THR A 106 0.43 -14.32 -21.65
N THR A 107 0.32 -15.52 -21.08
CA THR A 107 -0.67 -16.52 -21.51
C THR A 107 -1.88 -16.57 -20.59
N VAL A 108 -3.01 -17.09 -21.08
CA VAL A 108 -4.19 -17.27 -20.23
C VAL A 108 -3.90 -18.27 -19.12
N GLU A 109 -3.09 -19.29 -19.41
CA GLU A 109 -2.62 -20.30 -18.47
C GLU A 109 -1.83 -19.67 -17.32
N GLU A 110 -0.92 -18.74 -17.60
CA GLU A 110 -0.16 -17.99 -16.58
C GLU A 110 -1.09 -17.15 -15.68
N ILE A 111 -2.07 -16.46 -16.28
CA ILE A 111 -3.09 -15.71 -15.54
C ILE A 111 -3.86 -16.66 -14.61
N LEU A 112 -4.31 -17.82 -15.11
CA LEU A 112 -5.08 -18.77 -14.32
C LEU A 112 -4.24 -19.49 -13.24
N GLN A 113 -2.96 -19.76 -13.50
CA GLN A 113 -2.04 -20.34 -12.52
C GLN A 113 -1.81 -19.40 -11.33
N SER A 114 -1.74 -18.08 -11.56
CA SER A 114 -1.59 -17.11 -10.47
C SER A 114 -2.79 -17.03 -9.51
N ILE A 115 -3.95 -17.57 -9.91
CA ILE A 115 -5.17 -17.63 -9.08
C ILE A 115 -5.23 -18.93 -8.27
N LYS A 116 -4.54 -19.98 -8.73
CA LYS A 116 -4.71 -21.35 -8.25
C LYS A 116 -3.66 -21.68 -7.17
N GLN A 117 -4.03 -21.46 -5.90
CA GLN A 117 -3.49 -22.20 -4.75
C GLN A 117 -4.64 -22.86 -3.98
#